data_AF-A0A443IT53-F1
#
_entry.id   AF-A0A443IT53-F1
#
_cell.length_a   1.000
_cell.length_b   1.000
_cell.length_c   1.000
_cell.angle_alpha   90.00
_cell.angle_beta   90.00
_cell.angle_gamma   90.00
#
_symmetry.space_group_name_H-M   'P 1'
#
loop_
_entity.id
_entity.type
_entity.pdbx_description
1 polymer ?
#
loop_
_entity_poly.entity_id
_entity_poly.type
_entity_poly.pdbx_seq_one_letter_code
_entity_poly.pdbx_strand_id
1 'polypeptide(L)'
;MKFTVSGICLAGFMAVGPFGAAQAASLSAVELLQQYNLVVKGDLNSMQEVEGNVYIGGNLTGSALQAAFVKAPVPDAGLANVVILGDNGVTLNINDPDVTVVIGGTNTGVVNEAGTVIVGSTPADLVLDASTVFSTLDQWSTDLSHLATTGTYTEGEQGYTFGAGVYNISLDDFRKMAFTYDLAEGETIVFNVSGTDLAIHKNWPGVPFELGRQVVWNFYEAENVSIDAKVIGSVLAPKATLSGFAESLEGSVFALAVNLTNGEIHLQQPDFDIDTPVVPVPATLPLLIGGLGALAALRRRKAV
;
A
#
# COMPACT_ATOMS: atom_id res chain seq x y z
N MET A 1 -79.02 13.89 17.10
CA MET A 1 -77.84 14.53 17.72
C MET A 1 -76.60 13.86 17.14
N LYS A 2 -75.78 14.62 16.40
CA LYS A 2 -74.41 14.33 15.90
C LYS A 2 -74.31 13.35 14.71
N PHE A 3 -73.91 13.77 13.49
CA PHE A 3 -72.52 14.01 12.98
C PHE A 3 -71.67 12.71 13.07
N THR A 4 -70.89 12.19 12.11
CA THR A 4 -70.26 12.64 10.85
C THR A 4 -69.46 11.46 10.25
N VAL A 5 -69.46 11.34 8.91
CA VAL A 5 -68.38 10.99 7.93
C VAL A 5 -67.30 9.92 8.24
N SER A 6 -67.26 8.92 7.34
CA SER A 6 -66.13 8.37 6.53
C SER A 6 -64.76 8.08 7.15
N GLY A 7 -64.25 6.87 6.87
CA GLY A 7 -62.84 6.49 7.02
C GLY A 7 -62.49 5.33 6.08
N ILE A 8 -62.02 5.68 4.88
CA ILE A 8 -61.38 4.76 3.93
C ILE A 8 -60.07 4.29 4.56
N CYS A 9 -59.94 3.00 4.89
CA CYS A 9 -58.65 2.41 5.26
C CYS A 9 -57.81 2.21 3.99
N LEU A 10 -57.00 3.21 3.68
CA LEU A 10 -55.89 3.11 2.73
C LEU A 10 -54.80 2.23 3.38
N ALA A 11 -54.68 0.98 2.96
CA ALA A 11 -53.56 0.13 3.34
C ALA A 11 -52.27 0.72 2.74
N GLY A 12 -51.46 1.35 3.59
CA GLY A 12 -50.17 1.89 3.21
C GLY A 12 -49.25 0.78 2.73
N PHE A 13 -48.90 0.80 1.45
CA PHE A 13 -47.72 0.12 0.94
C PHE A 13 -46.51 0.77 1.63
N MET A 14 -45.93 0.12 2.64
CA MET A 14 -44.57 0.44 3.06
C MET A 14 -43.66 0.05 1.90
N ALA A 15 -43.27 1.05 1.11
CA ALA A 15 -42.11 0.93 0.24
C ALA A 15 -40.91 0.70 1.15
N VAL A 16 -40.47 -0.57 1.24
CA VAL A 16 -39.16 -0.90 1.77
C VAL A 16 -38.18 -0.25 0.82
N GLY A 17 -37.61 0.89 1.23
CA GLY A 17 -36.56 1.56 0.47
C GLY A 17 -35.41 0.59 0.21
N PRO A 18 -34.66 0.77 -0.89
CA PRO A 18 -33.47 -0.03 -1.10
C PRO A 18 -32.54 0.22 0.10
N PHE A 19 -32.37 -0.79 0.95
CA PHE A 19 -31.24 -0.84 1.85
C PHE A 19 -30.01 -0.81 0.94
N GLY A 20 -29.37 0.36 0.86
CA GLY A 20 -28.08 0.49 0.22
C GLY A 20 -27.17 -0.55 0.86
N ALA A 21 -26.61 -1.43 0.03
CA ALA A 21 -25.58 -2.34 0.49
C ALA A 21 -24.43 -1.48 1.02
N ALA A 22 -24.11 -1.62 2.31
CA ALA A 22 -22.84 -1.12 2.83
C ALA A 22 -21.74 -1.89 2.09
N GLN A 23 -21.09 -1.21 1.16
CA GLN A 23 -19.96 -1.73 0.41
C GLN A 23 -18.79 -1.85 1.39
N ALA A 24 -18.12 -3.02 1.45
CA ALA A 24 -16.82 -3.09 2.12
C ALA A 24 -15.86 -2.21 1.33
N ALA A 25 -15.25 -1.22 1.97
CA ALA A 25 -14.32 -0.32 1.31
C ALA A 25 -13.07 -1.11 0.89
N SER A 26 -12.79 -1.15 -0.41
CA SER A 26 -11.50 -1.60 -0.94
C SER A 26 -10.55 -0.43 -0.96
N LEU A 27 -9.33 -0.60 -0.46
CA LEU A 27 -8.28 0.43 -0.56
C LEU A 27 -7.76 0.48 -2.00
N SER A 28 -7.65 1.68 -2.56
CA SER A 28 -6.91 1.96 -3.80
C SER A 28 -5.41 1.68 -3.62
N ALA A 29 -4.65 1.71 -4.72
CA ALA A 29 -3.20 1.52 -4.66
C ALA A 29 -2.49 2.59 -3.81
N VAL A 30 -2.94 3.85 -3.92
CA VAL A 30 -2.40 4.96 -3.10
C VAL A 30 -2.77 4.77 -1.63
N GLU A 31 -4.02 4.42 -1.34
CA GLU A 31 -4.46 4.11 0.03
C GLU A 31 -3.72 2.90 0.62
N LEU A 32 -3.37 1.89 -0.18
CA LEU A 32 -2.54 0.77 0.27
C LEU A 32 -1.14 1.22 0.68
N LEU A 33 -0.51 2.14 -0.06
CA LEU A 33 0.80 2.69 0.31
C LEU A 33 0.70 3.70 1.47
N GLN A 34 -0.43 4.38 1.65
CA GLN A 34 -0.70 5.16 2.86
C GLN A 34 -0.93 4.27 4.08
N GLN A 35 -1.56 3.09 3.88
CA GLN A 35 -1.81 2.10 4.91
C GLN A 35 -0.53 1.38 5.34
N TYR A 36 0.36 1.06 4.40
CA TYR A 36 1.60 0.32 4.60
C TYR A 36 2.76 1.00 3.90
N ASN A 37 3.74 1.48 4.68
CA ASN A 37 4.94 2.11 4.13
C ASN A 37 5.86 1.10 3.44
N LEU A 38 5.77 -0.18 3.81
CA LEU A 38 6.44 -1.28 3.10
C LEU A 38 5.46 -2.42 2.83
N VAL A 39 5.33 -2.80 1.56
CA VAL A 39 4.59 -3.98 1.08
C VAL A 39 5.53 -4.89 0.31
N VAL A 40 5.71 -6.13 0.78
CA VAL A 40 6.57 -7.12 0.12
C VAL A 40 5.74 -8.34 -0.25
N LYS A 41 5.79 -8.79 -1.51
CA LYS A 41 4.99 -9.94 -1.98
C LYS A 41 5.52 -11.26 -1.40
N GLY A 42 6.84 -11.39 -1.36
CA GLY A 42 7.57 -12.52 -0.82
C GLY A 42 8.28 -12.16 0.48
N ASP A 43 9.54 -12.55 0.58
CA ASP A 43 10.32 -12.45 1.81
C ASP A 43 10.93 -11.07 2.02
N LEU A 44 10.97 -10.65 3.29
CA LEU A 44 11.78 -9.52 3.77
C LEU A 44 12.95 -10.06 4.58
N ASN A 45 14.17 -9.70 4.20
CA ASN A 45 15.35 -9.87 5.02
C ASN A 45 15.76 -8.51 5.59
N SER A 46 15.69 -8.33 6.91
CA SER A 46 15.89 -7.03 7.55
C SER A 46 16.92 -7.07 8.69
N MET A 47 17.66 -5.96 8.80
CA MET A 47 18.48 -5.61 9.95
C MET A 47 18.22 -4.17 10.42
N GLN A 48 17.14 -3.55 9.95
CA GLN A 48 16.97 -2.10 9.89
C GLN A 48 15.54 -1.68 10.26
N GLU A 49 15.25 -0.40 10.07
CA GLU A 49 13.96 0.21 10.36
C GLU A 49 13.13 0.54 9.11
N VAL A 50 11.82 0.46 9.31
CA VAL A 50 10.78 0.99 8.44
C VAL A 50 9.88 1.86 9.31
N GLU A 51 9.86 3.16 9.04
CA GLU A 51 8.88 4.05 9.62
C GLU A 51 7.49 3.73 9.04
N GLY A 52 6.47 3.62 9.90
CA GLY A 52 5.13 3.24 9.48
C GLY A 52 4.86 1.74 9.45
N ASN A 53 3.69 1.40 8.93
CA ASN A 53 3.15 0.04 8.89
C ASN A 53 3.83 -0.82 7.82
N VAL A 54 3.86 -2.14 8.01
CA VAL A 54 4.53 -3.10 7.13
C VAL A 54 3.62 -4.29 6.80
N TYR A 55 3.60 -4.73 5.55
CA TYR A 55 2.88 -5.91 5.06
C TYR A 55 3.83 -6.84 4.28
N ILE A 56 4.10 -8.02 4.81
CA ILE A 56 5.03 -9.01 4.24
C ILE A 56 4.26 -10.27 3.87
N GLY A 57 4.26 -10.63 2.59
CA GLY A 57 3.55 -11.79 2.06
C GLY A 57 4.25 -13.13 2.30
N GLY A 58 5.56 -13.11 2.54
CA GLY A 58 6.38 -14.27 2.88
C GLY A 58 6.91 -14.22 4.31
N ASN A 59 8.14 -14.66 4.48
CA ASN A 59 8.83 -14.73 5.76
C ASN A 59 9.59 -13.44 6.06
N LEU A 60 9.71 -13.14 7.36
CA LEU A 60 10.63 -12.13 7.87
C LEU A 60 11.88 -12.81 8.43
N THR A 61 13.03 -12.51 7.83
CA THR A 61 14.36 -13.06 8.20
C THR A 61 15.37 -11.94 8.44
N GLY A 62 16.58 -12.30 8.87
CA GLY A 62 17.64 -11.35 9.24
C GLY A 62 17.90 -11.33 10.75
N SER A 63 18.20 -10.15 11.31
CA SER A 63 18.48 -10.01 12.76
C SER A 63 17.43 -9.21 13.51
N ALA A 64 16.88 -8.16 12.89
CA ALA A 64 15.89 -7.30 13.50
C ALA A 64 15.08 -6.53 12.45
N LEU A 65 13.88 -6.11 12.81
CA LEU A 65 13.12 -5.07 12.12
C LEU A 65 12.50 -4.14 13.16
N GLN A 66 12.73 -2.84 13.03
CA GLN A 66 11.98 -1.83 13.76
C GLN A 66 10.88 -1.29 12.85
N ALA A 67 9.62 -1.30 13.31
CA ALA A 67 8.47 -0.96 12.49
C ALA A 67 7.36 -0.26 13.29
N ALA A 68 6.53 0.52 12.62
CA ALA A 68 5.32 1.15 13.15
C ALA A 68 5.50 2.09 14.35
N PHE A 69 6.75 2.51 14.64
CA PHE A 69 7.09 3.43 15.73
C PHE A 69 6.91 4.91 15.35
N VAL A 70 7.08 5.24 14.06
CA VAL A 70 6.64 6.51 13.47
C VAL A 70 5.32 6.26 12.76
N LYS A 71 4.33 7.14 12.99
CA LYS A 71 2.94 6.96 12.57
C LYS A 71 2.44 8.17 11.79
N ALA A 72 1.50 7.91 10.90
CA ALA A 72 0.67 8.91 10.26
C ALA A 72 -0.76 8.36 10.09
N PRO A 73 -1.76 9.22 9.79
CA PRO A 73 -3.15 8.77 9.64
C PRO A 73 -3.28 7.73 8.52
N VAL A 74 -3.82 6.56 8.83
CA VAL A 74 -4.02 5.48 7.84
C VAL A 74 -5.47 5.43 7.36
N PRO A 75 -5.73 4.92 6.13
CA PRO A 75 -7.09 4.78 5.62
C PRO A 75 -8.00 3.88 6.47
N ASP A 76 -7.45 2.81 7.04
CA ASP A 76 -8.18 1.92 7.95
C ASP A 76 -7.36 1.63 9.22
N ALA A 77 -7.77 2.26 10.31
CA ALA A 77 -7.16 2.07 11.63
C ALA A 77 -7.52 0.74 12.31
N GLY A 78 -8.45 -0.04 11.73
CA GLY A 78 -8.82 -1.37 12.22
C GLY A 78 -7.85 -2.47 11.75
N LEU A 79 -7.05 -2.22 10.72
CA LEU A 79 -6.07 -3.18 10.21
C LEU A 79 -4.83 -3.26 11.10
N ALA A 80 -4.19 -4.42 11.10
CA ALA A 80 -2.91 -4.62 11.77
C ALA A 80 -1.81 -3.74 11.14
N ASN A 81 -0.97 -3.17 12.00
CA ASN A 81 0.13 -2.31 11.59
C ASN A 81 1.29 -3.10 10.98
N VAL A 82 1.58 -4.28 11.54
CA VAL A 82 2.62 -5.17 11.05
C VAL A 82 1.98 -6.52 10.72
N VAL A 83 2.02 -6.88 9.45
CA VAL A 83 1.52 -8.15 8.94
C VAL A 83 2.70 -8.93 8.36
N ILE A 84 2.88 -10.16 8.83
CA ILE A 84 3.82 -11.14 8.28
C ILE A 84 2.98 -12.39 7.99
N LEU A 85 2.72 -12.72 6.73
CA LEU A 85 1.88 -13.88 6.40
C LEU A 85 2.61 -15.21 6.60
N GLY A 86 3.94 -15.21 6.48
CA GLY A 86 4.81 -16.35 6.77
C GLY A 86 5.33 -16.36 8.21
N ASP A 87 6.56 -16.86 8.37
CA ASP A 87 7.25 -16.98 9.65
C ASP A 87 7.98 -15.68 10.03
N ASN A 88 8.02 -15.37 11.33
CA ASN A 88 8.94 -14.37 11.89
C ASN A 88 10.17 -15.05 12.52
N GLY A 89 11.33 -14.81 11.92
CA GLY A 89 12.63 -15.25 12.40
C GLY A 89 13.45 -14.21 13.17
N VAL A 90 12.96 -12.98 13.35
CA VAL A 90 13.78 -11.84 13.84
C VAL A 90 13.24 -11.17 15.10
N THR A 91 14.05 -10.30 15.68
CA THR A 91 13.58 -9.36 16.72
C THR A 91 12.77 -8.23 16.08
N LEU A 92 11.46 -8.18 16.35
CA LEU A 92 10.58 -7.06 16.03
C LEU A 92 10.61 -6.03 17.15
N ASN A 93 11.10 -4.82 16.85
CA ASN A 93 11.08 -3.68 17.77
C ASN A 93 9.94 -2.75 17.39
N ILE A 94 8.84 -2.83 18.13
CA ILE A 94 7.65 -2.02 17.88
C ILE A 94 7.64 -0.79 18.78
N ASN A 95 7.91 -0.98 20.07
CA ASN A 95 8.01 0.10 21.08
C ASN A 95 6.76 0.97 21.15
N ASP A 96 5.58 0.37 20.92
CA ASP A 96 4.31 1.08 20.87
C ASP A 96 3.15 0.15 21.26
N PRO A 97 2.49 0.40 22.40
CA PRO A 97 1.43 -0.47 22.92
C PRO A 97 0.10 -0.36 22.17
N ASP A 98 -0.04 0.54 21.20
CA ASP A 98 -1.23 0.63 20.35
C ASP A 98 -1.09 -0.18 19.05
N VAL A 99 0.09 -0.75 18.80
CA VAL A 99 0.37 -1.52 17.58
C VAL A 99 -0.13 -2.95 17.68
N THR A 100 -0.80 -3.38 16.61
CA THR A 100 -1.18 -4.78 16.37
C THR A 100 -0.22 -5.44 15.38
N VAL A 101 0.36 -6.57 15.79
CA VAL A 101 1.23 -7.43 14.99
C VAL A 101 0.51 -8.74 14.70
N VAL A 102 0.47 -9.15 13.42
CA VAL A 102 -0.06 -10.44 12.97
C VAL A 102 1.03 -11.23 12.26
N ILE A 103 1.28 -12.45 12.73
CA ILE A 103 2.23 -13.41 12.17
C ILE A 103 1.43 -14.66 11.78
N GLY A 104 1.29 -14.92 10.48
CA GLY A 104 0.48 -16.01 9.94
C GLY A 104 1.11 -17.39 10.17
N GLY A 105 2.44 -17.47 10.13
CA GLY A 105 3.22 -18.66 10.43
C GLY A 105 3.66 -18.74 11.89
N THR A 106 4.88 -19.23 12.08
CA THR A 106 5.54 -19.38 13.37
C THR A 106 6.32 -18.13 13.76
N ASN A 107 6.43 -17.89 15.06
CA ASN A 107 7.32 -16.86 15.59
C ASN A 107 8.46 -17.54 16.36
N THR A 108 9.67 -17.53 15.80
CA THR A 108 10.89 -17.96 16.49
C THR A 108 11.72 -16.79 17.01
N GLY A 109 11.37 -15.57 16.60
CA GLY A 109 11.97 -14.33 17.08
C GLY A 109 11.30 -13.75 18.32
N VAL A 110 11.63 -12.51 18.64
CA VAL A 110 11.09 -11.74 19.78
C VAL A 110 10.22 -10.61 19.23
N VAL A 111 9.08 -10.34 19.85
CA VAL A 111 8.26 -9.16 19.56
C VAL A 111 8.27 -8.25 20.80
N ASN A 112 8.91 -7.10 20.70
CA ASN A 112 9.08 -6.15 21.79
C ASN A 112 7.97 -5.10 21.76
N GLU A 113 7.27 -4.97 22.89
CA GLU A 113 6.42 -3.81 23.20
C GLU A 113 5.29 -3.52 22.20
N ALA A 114 4.77 -4.56 21.53
CA ALA A 114 3.50 -4.48 20.79
C ALA A 114 2.31 -4.66 21.73
N GLY A 115 1.21 -3.95 21.48
CA GLY A 115 -0.03 -4.09 22.26
C GLY A 115 -0.73 -5.42 22.05
N THR A 116 -0.85 -5.83 20.80
CA THR A 116 -1.46 -7.10 20.40
C THR A 116 -0.52 -7.87 19.48
N VAL A 117 -0.30 -9.15 19.77
CA VAL A 117 0.48 -10.06 18.92
C VAL A 117 -0.34 -11.32 18.67
N ILE A 118 -0.61 -11.60 17.39
CA ILE A 118 -1.33 -12.79 16.94
C ILE A 118 -0.35 -13.65 16.15
N VAL A 119 -0.25 -14.94 16.48
CA VAL A 119 0.69 -15.88 15.84
C VAL A 119 -0.06 -17.13 15.37
N GLY A 120 0.28 -17.64 14.19
CA GLY A 120 -0.30 -18.86 13.60
C GLY A 120 -1.67 -18.66 12.97
N SER A 121 -2.08 -17.42 12.70
CA SER A 121 -3.37 -17.10 12.06
C SER A 121 -3.37 -15.72 11.40
N THR A 122 -4.24 -15.53 10.41
CA THR A 122 -4.45 -14.27 9.70
C THR A 122 -5.94 -13.87 9.74
N PRO A 123 -6.40 -13.18 10.80
CA PRO A 123 -7.80 -12.77 10.94
C PRO A 123 -8.21 -11.79 9.83
N ALA A 124 -9.32 -12.08 9.13
CA ALA A 124 -9.75 -11.32 7.96
C ALA A 124 -10.23 -9.89 8.27
N ASP A 125 -10.52 -9.58 9.53
CA ASP A 125 -10.86 -8.25 10.04
C ASP A 125 -9.63 -7.38 10.34
N LEU A 126 -8.46 -8.00 10.51
CA LEU A 126 -7.20 -7.31 10.81
C LEU A 126 -6.22 -7.34 9.62
N VAL A 127 -6.35 -8.32 8.73
CA VAL A 127 -5.40 -8.56 7.64
C VAL A 127 -6.13 -8.55 6.31
N LEU A 128 -5.73 -7.61 5.44
CA LEU A 128 -6.19 -7.58 4.05
C LEU A 128 -5.76 -8.85 3.32
N ASP A 129 -6.60 -9.31 2.39
CA ASP A 129 -6.28 -10.44 1.53
C ASP A 129 -5.08 -10.12 0.63
N ALA A 130 -4.02 -10.93 0.74
CA ALA A 130 -2.75 -10.72 0.04
C ALA A 130 -2.90 -10.69 -1.48
N SER A 131 -3.78 -11.53 -2.03
CA SER A 131 -4.02 -11.57 -3.48
C SER A 131 -4.64 -10.27 -3.98
N THR A 132 -5.49 -9.66 -3.16
CA THR A 132 -6.09 -8.34 -3.44
C THR A 132 -5.04 -7.24 -3.33
N VAL A 133 -4.27 -7.18 -2.22
CA VAL A 133 -3.22 -6.17 -2.02
C VAL A 133 -2.22 -6.18 -3.17
N PHE A 134 -1.70 -7.37 -3.52
CA PHE A 134 -0.66 -7.49 -4.54
C PHE A 134 -1.19 -7.22 -5.95
N SER A 135 -2.38 -7.74 -6.29
CA SER A 135 -2.95 -7.50 -7.61
C SER A 135 -3.31 -6.03 -7.84
N THR A 136 -3.78 -5.31 -6.82
CA THR A 136 -4.04 -3.87 -6.92
C THR A 136 -2.76 -3.08 -7.21
N LEU A 137 -1.68 -3.34 -6.47
CA LEU A 137 -0.41 -2.65 -6.65
C LEU A 137 0.32 -3.07 -7.95
N ASP A 138 0.24 -4.35 -8.35
CA ASP A 138 0.74 -4.85 -9.62
C ASP A 138 0.01 -4.18 -10.81
N GLN A 139 -1.31 -4.09 -10.73
CA GLN A 139 -2.12 -3.43 -11.77
C GLN A 139 -1.79 -1.94 -11.84
N TRP A 140 -1.63 -1.27 -10.70
CA TRP A 140 -1.29 0.15 -10.69
C TRP A 140 0.09 0.42 -11.30
N SER A 141 1.11 -0.38 -10.95
CA SER A 141 2.43 -0.31 -11.60
C SER A 141 2.34 -0.51 -13.12
N THR A 142 1.48 -1.44 -13.57
CA THR A 142 1.22 -1.67 -15.00
C THR A 142 0.53 -0.48 -15.66
N ASP A 143 -0.51 0.07 -15.03
CA ASP A 143 -1.26 1.21 -15.56
C ASP A 143 -0.38 2.45 -15.68
N LEU A 144 0.43 2.74 -14.65
CA LEU A 144 1.42 3.81 -14.69
C LEU A 144 2.38 3.65 -15.87
N SER A 145 2.86 2.42 -16.13
CA SER A 145 3.82 2.15 -17.23
C SER A 145 3.27 2.44 -18.63
N HIS A 146 1.95 2.48 -18.79
CA HIS A 146 1.28 2.81 -20.06
C HIS A 146 1.04 4.31 -20.25
N LEU A 147 1.29 5.14 -19.23
CA LEU A 147 1.13 6.59 -19.34
C LEU A 147 2.16 7.17 -20.32
N ALA A 148 1.71 8.07 -21.19
CA ALA A 148 2.58 8.80 -22.10
C ALA A 148 3.46 9.80 -21.32
N THR A 149 4.66 10.06 -21.81
CA THR A 149 5.53 11.10 -21.25
C THR A 149 4.86 12.46 -21.39
N THR A 150 4.71 13.17 -20.28
CA THR A 150 4.14 14.53 -20.20
C THR A 150 5.09 15.51 -19.53
N GLY A 151 6.01 15.02 -18.70
CA GLY A 151 6.97 15.83 -17.96
C GLY A 151 8.09 16.36 -18.85
N THR A 152 8.70 17.45 -18.40
CA THR A 152 9.91 18.03 -18.98
C THR A 152 10.92 18.29 -17.88
N TYR A 153 12.20 18.04 -18.16
CA TYR A 153 13.28 18.34 -17.24
C TYR A 153 14.22 19.41 -17.82
N THR A 154 14.92 20.11 -16.93
CA THR A 154 16.02 21.00 -17.31
C THR A 154 17.35 20.35 -16.96
N GLU A 155 18.31 20.43 -17.87
CA GLU A 155 19.67 19.95 -17.65
C GLU A 155 20.57 21.11 -17.20
N GLY A 156 21.06 21.04 -15.96
CA GLY A 156 22.04 21.96 -15.39
C GLY A 156 23.45 21.42 -15.44
N GLU A 157 24.42 22.15 -14.87
CA GLU A 157 25.83 21.74 -14.88
C GLU A 157 26.07 20.39 -14.18
N GLN A 158 25.44 20.18 -13.03
CA GLN A 158 25.67 19.02 -12.17
C GLN A 158 24.59 17.93 -12.26
N GLY A 159 23.46 18.21 -12.92
CA GLY A 159 22.29 17.36 -12.79
C GLY A 159 21.08 17.76 -13.62
N TYR A 160 19.94 17.16 -13.27
CA TYR A 160 18.66 17.32 -13.94
C TYR A 160 17.60 17.73 -12.92
N THR A 161 16.82 18.76 -13.24
CA THR A 161 15.67 19.18 -12.44
C THR A 161 14.39 18.76 -13.16
N PHE A 162 13.56 17.97 -12.49
CA PHE A 162 12.31 17.44 -13.02
C PHE A 162 11.13 18.24 -12.44
N GLY A 163 10.24 18.71 -13.30
CA GLY A 163 8.94 19.25 -12.90
C GLY A 163 7.86 18.17 -12.83
N ALA A 164 6.63 18.55 -12.49
CA ALA A 164 5.48 17.65 -12.49
C ALA A 164 5.28 16.93 -13.85
N GLY A 165 4.79 15.70 -13.80
CA GLY A 165 4.41 14.91 -14.98
C GLY A 165 5.00 13.51 -15.01
N VAL A 166 4.73 12.82 -16.12
CA VAL A 166 5.16 11.44 -16.36
C VAL A 166 6.42 11.44 -17.20
N TYR A 167 7.40 10.62 -16.81
CA TYR A 167 8.68 10.42 -17.47
C TYR A 167 8.88 8.93 -17.75
N ASN A 168 8.92 8.55 -19.04
CA ASN A 168 9.31 7.20 -19.44
C ASN A 168 10.80 7.22 -19.78
N ILE A 169 11.62 6.61 -18.91
CA ILE A 169 13.07 6.80 -18.92
C ILE A 169 13.86 5.50 -18.88
N SER A 170 15.11 5.57 -19.35
CA SER A 170 16.19 4.70 -18.89
C SER A 170 17.10 5.48 -17.95
N LEU A 171 17.51 4.89 -16.82
CA LEU A 171 18.47 5.55 -15.91
C LEU A 171 19.81 5.82 -16.59
N ASP A 172 20.15 5.05 -17.62
CA ASP A 172 21.35 5.23 -18.43
C ASP A 172 21.35 6.54 -19.25
N ASP A 173 20.19 7.13 -19.50
CA ASP A 173 20.13 8.41 -20.23
C ASP A 173 20.68 9.57 -19.38
N PHE A 174 20.76 9.40 -18.06
CA PHE A 174 21.17 10.43 -17.13
C PHE A 174 22.59 10.19 -16.63
N ARG A 175 23.60 10.77 -17.29
CA ARG A 175 25.02 10.59 -16.93
C ARG A 175 25.51 11.51 -15.81
N LYS A 176 24.77 12.55 -15.49
CA LYS A 176 25.06 13.44 -14.35
C LYS A 176 24.51 12.87 -13.04
N MET A 177 25.08 13.31 -11.92
CA MET A 177 24.81 12.71 -10.61
C MET A 177 23.63 13.33 -9.88
N ALA A 178 23.39 14.64 -10.02
CA ALA A 178 22.35 15.31 -9.25
C ALA A 178 20.97 15.16 -9.90
N PHE A 179 19.99 14.72 -9.13
CA PHE A 179 18.57 14.79 -9.44
C PHE A 179 17.90 15.75 -8.45
N THR A 180 17.06 16.63 -8.96
CA THR A 180 16.27 17.58 -8.15
C THR A 180 14.84 17.66 -8.66
N TYR A 181 13.93 18.09 -7.79
CA TYR A 181 12.52 18.26 -8.11
C TYR A 181 12.13 19.73 -8.03
N ASP A 182 11.33 20.18 -9.00
CA ASP A 182 10.66 21.48 -9.00
C ASP A 182 9.15 21.22 -8.97
N LEU A 183 8.64 20.98 -7.75
CA LEU A 183 7.25 20.63 -7.49
C LEU A 183 6.61 21.65 -6.56
N ALA A 184 5.41 22.10 -6.92
CA ALA A 184 4.48 22.74 -6.01
C ALA A 184 3.71 21.68 -5.19
N GLU A 185 3.03 22.12 -4.12
CA GLU A 185 2.14 21.25 -3.34
C GLU A 185 1.04 20.65 -4.23
N GLY A 186 0.81 19.34 -4.11
CA GLY A 186 -0.18 18.58 -4.88
C GLY A 186 0.28 18.16 -6.28
N GLU A 187 1.41 18.65 -6.78
CA GLU A 187 1.96 18.16 -8.05
C GLU A 187 2.58 16.77 -7.90
N THR A 188 2.67 16.00 -8.98
CA THR A 188 3.23 14.63 -8.92
C THR A 188 4.22 14.37 -10.05
N ILE A 189 5.28 13.64 -9.73
CA ILE A 189 6.21 13.06 -10.70
C ILE A 189 6.01 11.55 -10.74
N VAL A 190 5.90 11.00 -11.95
CA VAL A 190 5.96 9.56 -12.18
C VAL A 190 7.16 9.25 -13.06
N PHE A 191 8.12 8.49 -12.52
CA PHE A 191 9.21 7.89 -13.30
C PHE A 191 8.86 6.45 -13.64
N ASN A 192 8.46 6.18 -14.88
CA ASN A 192 8.41 4.83 -15.41
C ASN A 192 9.79 4.45 -15.94
N VAL A 193 10.48 3.58 -15.20
CA VAL A 193 11.86 3.22 -15.49
C VAL A 193 11.91 1.87 -16.20
N SER A 194 12.44 1.90 -17.43
CA SER A 194 12.67 0.70 -18.24
C SER A 194 13.97 0.00 -17.89
N GLY A 195 13.98 -1.33 -18.01
CA GLY A 195 15.13 -2.19 -17.74
C GLY A 195 14.89 -3.22 -16.63
N THR A 196 15.64 -4.33 -16.70
CA THR A 196 15.45 -5.50 -15.82
C THR A 196 16.41 -5.55 -14.64
N ASP A 197 17.60 -4.97 -14.79
CA ASP A 197 18.67 -4.96 -13.78
C ASP A 197 19.17 -3.52 -13.65
N LEU A 198 18.81 -2.86 -12.56
CA LEU A 198 18.94 -1.41 -12.42
C LEU A 198 19.62 -1.02 -11.12
N ALA A 199 20.30 0.13 -11.13
CA ALA A 199 20.90 0.72 -9.94
C ALA A 199 20.47 2.19 -9.82
N ILE A 200 19.87 2.57 -8.69
CA ILE A 200 19.64 3.96 -8.35
C ILE A 200 20.87 4.46 -7.60
N HIS A 201 21.69 5.25 -8.30
CA HIS A 201 22.92 5.83 -7.77
C HIS A 201 22.99 7.32 -8.13
N LYS A 202 22.09 8.11 -7.55
CA LYS A 202 21.94 9.56 -7.76
C LYS A 202 22.04 10.32 -6.44
N ASN A 203 22.42 11.59 -6.56
CA ASN A 203 22.47 12.53 -5.43
C ASN A 203 21.26 13.46 -5.47
N TRP A 204 20.78 13.87 -4.30
CA TRP A 204 19.60 14.71 -4.13
C TRP A 204 19.96 16.06 -3.47
N PRO A 205 20.77 16.92 -4.13
CA PRO A 205 21.27 18.13 -3.49
C PRO A 205 20.13 19.11 -3.19
N GLY A 206 19.92 19.37 -1.90
CA GLY A 206 18.94 20.36 -1.43
C GLY A 206 17.48 19.97 -1.69
N VAL A 207 17.19 18.72 -2.03
CA VAL A 207 15.82 18.23 -2.20
C VAL A 207 15.24 17.92 -0.82
N PRO A 208 14.14 18.57 -0.41
CA PRO A 208 13.48 18.25 0.84
C PRO A 208 12.88 16.84 0.80
N PHE A 209 13.04 16.07 1.89
CA PHE A 209 12.60 14.66 1.95
C PHE A 209 11.09 14.53 1.83
N GLU A 210 10.36 15.54 2.30
CA GLU A 210 8.91 15.58 2.25
C GLU A 210 8.34 15.55 0.83
N LEU A 211 9.13 15.91 -0.19
CA LEU A 211 8.72 15.75 -1.59
C LEU A 211 8.60 14.28 -2.02
N GLY A 212 9.12 13.33 -1.22
CA GLY A 212 8.96 11.90 -1.48
C GLY A 212 7.50 11.45 -1.57
N ARG A 213 6.57 12.18 -0.92
CA ARG A 213 5.13 11.90 -1.05
C ARG A 213 4.52 12.22 -2.42
N GLN A 214 5.23 12.96 -3.25
CA GLN A 214 4.79 13.46 -4.56
C GLN A 214 5.51 12.77 -5.73
N VAL A 215 6.37 11.77 -5.45
CA VAL A 215 7.18 11.11 -6.48
C VAL A 215 6.98 9.62 -6.45
N VAL A 216 6.70 9.04 -7.62
CA VAL A 216 6.61 7.59 -7.84
C VAL A 216 7.75 7.13 -8.74
N TRP A 217 8.52 6.15 -8.28
CA TRP A 217 9.50 5.39 -9.05
C TRP A 217 8.92 4.04 -9.43
N ASN A 218 8.45 3.90 -10.67
CA ASN A 218 7.81 2.71 -11.19
C ASN A 218 8.77 1.86 -12.04
N PHE A 219 9.38 0.86 -11.42
CA PHE A 219 10.23 -0.16 -12.02
C PHE A 219 9.38 -1.37 -12.46
N TYR A 220 8.51 -1.15 -13.45
CA TYR A 220 7.42 -2.07 -13.85
C TYR A 220 7.90 -3.42 -14.41
N GLU A 221 9.14 -3.51 -14.87
CA GLU A 221 9.74 -4.73 -15.43
C GLU A 221 11.04 -5.18 -14.76
N ALA A 222 11.51 -4.44 -13.74
CA ALA A 222 12.76 -4.78 -13.07
C ALA A 222 12.65 -6.11 -12.31
N GLU A 223 13.70 -6.93 -12.42
CA GLU A 223 13.90 -8.16 -11.64
C GLU A 223 14.86 -7.92 -10.47
N ASN A 224 15.79 -6.98 -10.63
CA ASN A 224 16.69 -6.53 -9.58
C ASN A 224 16.82 -5.00 -9.62
N VAL A 225 16.75 -4.37 -8.44
CA VAL A 225 17.09 -2.94 -8.29
C VAL A 225 18.00 -2.78 -7.07
N SER A 226 19.21 -2.27 -7.28
CA SER A 226 20.08 -1.83 -6.20
C SER A 226 19.83 -0.36 -5.87
N ILE A 227 19.68 -0.05 -4.59
CA ILE A 227 19.52 1.30 -4.05
C ILE A 227 20.85 1.67 -3.40
N ASP A 228 21.77 2.19 -4.20
CA ASP A 228 23.16 2.45 -3.79
C ASP A 228 23.39 3.91 -3.37
N ALA A 229 22.30 4.64 -3.15
CA ALA A 229 22.25 6.00 -2.66
C ALA A 229 20.88 6.27 -2.01
N LYS A 230 20.67 7.47 -1.48
CA LYS A 230 19.36 7.92 -1.05
C LYS A 230 18.35 7.89 -2.18
N VAL A 231 17.07 7.68 -1.87
CA VAL A 231 15.95 7.79 -2.81
C VAL A 231 14.89 8.70 -2.20
N ILE A 232 14.38 9.66 -2.98
CA ILE A 232 13.24 10.48 -2.56
C ILE A 232 12.07 10.14 -3.49
N GLY A 233 11.04 9.50 -2.93
CA GLY A 233 9.90 8.99 -3.68
C GLY A 233 9.50 7.58 -3.26
N SER A 234 8.25 7.22 -3.53
CA SER A 234 7.76 5.85 -3.34
C SER A 234 8.18 4.95 -4.49
N VAL A 235 8.61 3.73 -4.19
CA VAL A 235 9.13 2.75 -5.15
C VAL A 235 8.12 1.64 -5.39
N LEU A 236 7.73 1.45 -6.65
CA LEU A 236 6.95 0.32 -7.14
C LEU A 236 7.86 -0.57 -7.99
N ALA A 237 8.15 -1.78 -7.53
CA ALA A 237 9.01 -2.74 -8.21
C ALA A 237 8.42 -4.16 -8.12
N PRO A 238 7.25 -4.41 -8.72
CA PRO A 238 6.39 -5.58 -8.49
C PRO A 238 7.03 -6.95 -8.76
N LYS A 239 8.13 -6.96 -9.52
CA LYS A 239 8.89 -8.15 -9.94
C LYS A 239 10.30 -8.17 -9.36
N ALA A 240 10.73 -7.12 -8.67
CA ALA A 240 12.12 -6.93 -8.32
C ALA A 240 12.45 -7.39 -6.91
N THR A 241 13.66 -7.92 -6.75
CA THR A 241 14.34 -7.91 -5.46
C THR A 241 15.04 -6.56 -5.28
N LEU A 242 14.69 -5.84 -4.21
CA LEU A 242 15.38 -4.60 -3.82
C LEU A 242 16.53 -4.91 -2.85
N SER A 243 17.67 -4.24 -3.03
CA SER A 243 18.85 -4.40 -2.18
C SER A 243 19.71 -3.12 -2.12
N GLY A 244 20.84 -3.17 -1.41
CA GLY A 244 21.79 -2.06 -1.31
C GLY A 244 21.46 -1.15 -0.13
N PHE A 245 20.35 -0.41 -0.24
CA PHE A 245 19.88 0.60 0.72
C PHE A 245 21.06 1.34 1.40
N ALA A 246 21.94 1.94 0.60
CA ALA A 246 23.18 2.54 1.11
C ALA A 246 22.90 3.75 2.04
N GLU A 247 21.78 4.43 1.84
CA GLU A 247 21.23 5.51 2.68
C GLU A 247 19.70 5.33 2.85
N SER A 248 18.99 6.37 3.31
CA SER A 248 17.53 6.34 3.49
C SER A 248 16.74 6.34 2.17
N LEU A 249 15.56 5.73 2.21
CA LEU A 249 14.50 5.91 1.22
C LEU A 249 13.38 6.74 1.87
N GLU A 250 13.03 7.87 1.25
CA GLU A 250 12.00 8.80 1.73
C GLU A 250 10.70 8.55 0.97
N GLY A 251 9.83 7.67 1.48
CA GLY A 251 8.64 7.20 0.77
C GLY A 251 8.23 5.78 1.13
N SER A 252 7.28 5.24 0.36
CA SER A 252 6.78 3.88 0.54
C SER A 252 7.37 2.91 -0.49
N VAL A 253 7.35 1.61 -0.20
CA VAL A 253 7.92 0.57 -1.08
C VAL A 253 6.92 -0.54 -1.33
N PHE A 254 6.76 -0.94 -2.59
CA PHE A 254 6.13 -2.19 -3.00
C PHE A 254 7.11 -3.00 -3.87
N ALA A 255 7.43 -4.24 -3.46
CA ALA A 255 8.38 -5.07 -4.21
C ALA A 255 8.08 -6.58 -4.12
N LEU A 256 8.73 -7.37 -4.99
CA LEU A 256 8.67 -8.83 -4.89
C LEU A 256 9.38 -9.32 -3.62
N ALA A 257 10.60 -8.86 -3.39
CA ALA A 257 11.40 -9.18 -2.21
C ALA A 257 12.27 -7.98 -1.82
N VAL A 258 12.65 -7.88 -0.55
CA VAL A 258 13.47 -6.77 -0.05
C VAL A 258 14.58 -7.30 0.86
N ASN A 259 15.81 -6.88 0.58
CA ASN A 259 16.99 -7.08 1.41
C ASN A 259 17.38 -5.74 2.06
N LEU A 260 16.70 -5.40 3.15
CA LEU A 260 16.93 -4.18 3.92
C LEU A 260 17.99 -4.42 4.99
N THR A 261 19.22 -4.66 4.56
CA THR A 261 20.36 -4.95 5.45
C THR A 261 21.13 -3.70 5.89
N ASN A 262 20.89 -2.58 5.21
CA ASN A 262 21.45 -1.26 5.49
C ASN A 262 20.37 -0.18 5.22
N GLY A 263 20.61 1.05 5.61
CA GLY A 263 19.68 2.15 5.36
C GLY A 263 18.33 1.97 6.05
N GLU A 264 17.41 2.88 5.78
CA GLU A 264 16.12 2.98 6.48
C GLU A 264 15.05 3.37 5.47
N ILE A 265 13.79 2.97 5.72
CA ILE A 265 12.64 3.44 4.93
C ILE A 265 11.85 4.41 5.79
N HIS A 266 11.93 5.70 5.46
CA HIS A 266 11.30 6.79 6.20
C HIS A 266 9.90 7.11 5.67
N LEU A 267 9.00 7.51 6.57
CA LEU A 267 7.59 7.66 6.27
C LEU A 267 7.34 8.99 5.56
N GLN A 268 7.03 8.92 4.26
CA GLN A 268 6.44 10.03 3.51
C GLN A 268 5.12 9.56 2.91
N GLN A 269 4.00 9.86 3.59
CA GLN A 269 2.68 9.38 3.16
C GLN A 269 2.35 9.85 1.74
N PRO A 270 2.15 8.94 0.78
CA PRO A 270 1.81 9.27 -0.59
C PRO A 270 0.62 10.23 -0.72
N ASP A 271 0.77 11.25 -1.56
CA ASP A 271 -0.27 12.21 -1.93
C ASP A 271 -0.17 12.47 -3.44
N PHE A 272 -0.45 11.40 -4.21
CA PHE A 272 -0.29 11.42 -5.66
C PHE A 272 -1.55 11.95 -6.33
N ASP A 273 -1.41 13.03 -7.10
CA ASP A 273 -2.43 13.51 -8.03
C ASP A 273 -2.28 12.78 -9.36
N ILE A 274 -2.72 11.52 -9.39
CA ILE A 274 -2.74 10.68 -10.59
C ILE A 274 -4.12 10.04 -10.68
N ASP A 275 -4.83 10.28 -11.79
CA ASP A 275 -6.07 9.56 -12.10
C ASP A 275 -5.78 8.04 -12.14
N THR A 276 -6.26 7.29 -11.15
CA THR A 276 -6.11 5.81 -11.11
C THR A 276 -7.47 5.12 -11.20
N PRO A 277 -7.60 4.02 -11.97
CA PRO A 277 -8.84 3.26 -12.05
C PRO A 277 -9.08 2.44 -10.78
N VAL A 278 -10.26 2.59 -10.15
CA VAL A 278 -10.68 1.78 -8.99
C VAL A 278 -11.14 0.37 -9.40
N VAL A 279 -10.62 -0.69 -8.74
CA VAL A 279 -10.99 -2.10 -9.00
C VAL A 279 -12.12 -2.56 -8.06
N PRO A 280 -13.24 -3.13 -8.56
CA PRO A 280 -14.34 -3.62 -7.70
C PRO A 280 -14.06 -4.99 -7.05
N VAL A 281 -14.40 -5.13 -5.76
CA VAL A 281 -14.25 -6.40 -5.01
C VAL A 281 -15.37 -7.43 -5.28
N PRO A 282 -15.08 -8.76 -5.22
CA PRO A 282 -16.07 -9.84 -5.37
C PRO A 282 -17.10 -9.89 -4.23
N ALA A 283 -18.38 -9.94 -4.58
CA ALA A 283 -19.53 -9.93 -3.65
C ALA A 283 -19.80 -11.28 -2.96
N THR A 284 -19.03 -11.66 -1.95
CA THR A 284 -19.26 -12.93 -1.19
C THR A 284 -20.32 -12.79 -0.08
N LEU A 285 -20.39 -11.65 0.59
CA LEU A 285 -21.36 -11.39 1.68
C LEU A 285 -22.83 -11.25 1.21
N PRO A 286 -23.14 -10.61 0.08
CA PRO A 286 -24.50 -10.53 -0.45
C PRO A 286 -25.09 -11.88 -0.84
N LEU A 287 -24.26 -12.82 -1.30
CA LEU A 287 -24.68 -14.19 -1.60
C LEU A 287 -25.07 -14.99 -0.35
N LEU A 288 -24.33 -14.82 0.75
CA LEU A 288 -24.66 -15.48 2.03
C LEU A 288 -25.97 -14.95 2.62
N ILE A 289 -26.16 -13.64 2.62
CA ILE A 289 -27.39 -13.00 3.11
C ILE A 289 -28.58 -13.32 2.19
N GLY A 290 -28.38 -13.29 0.87
CA GLY A 290 -29.38 -13.73 -0.11
C GLY A 290 -29.77 -15.20 0.07
N GLY A 291 -28.80 -16.08 0.32
CA GLY A 291 -29.03 -17.50 0.61
C GLY A 291 -29.86 -17.73 1.89
N LEU A 292 -29.52 -17.02 2.97
CA LEU A 292 -30.26 -17.09 4.23
C LEU A 292 -31.69 -16.51 4.10
N GLY A 293 -31.85 -15.42 3.35
CA GLY A 293 -33.15 -14.84 3.03
C GLY A 293 -34.05 -15.79 2.22
N ALA A 294 -33.48 -16.45 1.20
CA ALA A 294 -34.18 -17.46 0.40
C ALA A 294 -34.61 -18.67 1.25
N LEU A 295 -33.75 -19.15 2.15
CA LEU A 295 -34.07 -20.25 3.08
C LEU A 295 -35.21 -19.86 4.06
N ALA A 296 -35.21 -18.64 4.58
CA ALA A 296 -36.27 -18.14 5.44
C ALA A 296 -37.63 -18.02 4.71
N ALA A 297 -37.60 -17.57 3.45
CA ALA A 297 -38.80 -17.50 2.61
C ALA A 297 -39.37 -18.89 2.27
N LEU A 298 -38.50 -19.87 1.97
CA LEU A 298 -38.90 -21.25 1.71
C LEU A 298 -39.47 -21.93 2.98
N ARG A 299 -38.95 -21.62 4.17
CA ARG A 299 -39.49 -22.12 5.44
C ARG A 299 -40.88 -21.58 5.75
N ARG A 300 -41.19 -20.32 5.39
CA ARG A 300 -42.54 -19.75 5.56
C ARG A 300 -43.58 -20.38 4.64
N ARG A 301 -43.20 -20.83 3.44
CA ARG A 301 -44.14 -21.46 2.48
C ARG A 301 -44.58 -22.88 2.86
N LYS A 302 -43.87 -23.56 3.77
CA LYS A 302 -44.26 -24.89 4.28
C LYS A 302 -45.15 -24.85 5.53
N ALA A 303 -45.35 -23.67 6.13
CA ALA A 303 -46.13 -23.49 7.36
C ALA A 303 -47.56 -22.94 7.11
N VAL A 304 -48.00 -22.94 5.84
CA VAL A 304 -49.37 -22.66 5.38
C VAL A 304 -49.86 -23.89 4.65
#